data_AF-A0A3S3PL90-F1
#
_entry.id   AF-A0A3S3PL90-F1
#
_cell.length_a   1.000
_cell.length_b   1.000
_cell.length_c   1.000
_cell.angle_alpha   90.00
_cell.angle_beta   90.00
_cell.angle_gamma   90.00
#
_symmetry.space_group_name_H-M   'P 1'
#
loop_
_entity.id
_entity.type
_entity.pdbx_description
1 polymer ?
#
loop_
_entity_poly.entity_id
_entity_poly.type
_entity_poly.pdbx_seq_one_letter_code
_entity_poly.pdbx_strand_id
1 'polypeptide(L)'
;MAQMKGERIVVKLRKLLDANEYYEAHQLYRTLYFRYSNSKRFEELQELLYEGADRFLSRGQFNSGADLASLYLDAVNADANMKLRLSDDKCCVQLSQRIADLMHKIPSKSSERVSFMMSALKLRSDVFPLPLIHYQFALILWREKNFPESRYHFLHSPDTCGEDCALMLIEYHITSGYPSEVDLFIAQFILQLLCIKKVVKNRVPIEECVESSCSPSTSSSNGLKIIGCKSVQHAYANKALQCFTTKHPQIQKKNPPFLLPLLNFLWFLLLAIDSGKSSTFKVLCDLYSPILKRDPSYNDYLSKIGELYFGLQSTARNRPMGGFLGNLLQSFFEDENDNNEEETLSAGTAANRQVDEELD
;
A
#
# COMPACT_ATOMS: atom_id res chain seq x y z
N MET A 1 43.52 -5.34 3.37
CA MET A 1 43.37 -6.82 3.51
C MET A 1 41.91 -7.29 3.60
N ALA A 2 40.98 -6.56 4.26
CA ALA A 2 39.58 -6.98 4.38
C ALA A 2 38.81 -7.01 3.05
N GLN A 3 39.05 -6.02 2.16
CA GLN A 3 38.39 -5.92 0.85
C GLN A 3 38.75 -7.10 -0.08
N MET A 4 40.03 -7.50 -0.13
CA MET A 4 40.48 -8.70 -0.86
C MET A 4 39.89 -10.03 -0.34
N LYS A 5 39.49 -10.11 0.94
CA LYS A 5 38.82 -11.33 1.48
C LYS A 5 37.35 -11.39 1.08
N GLY A 6 36.68 -10.25 0.89
CA GLY A 6 35.30 -10.17 0.40
C GLY A 6 35.18 -10.72 -1.02
N GLU A 7 36.04 -10.25 -1.93
CA GLU A 7 36.06 -10.67 -3.34
C GLU A 7 36.29 -12.18 -3.51
N ARG A 8 37.22 -12.76 -2.72
CA ARG A 8 37.48 -14.22 -2.76
C ARG A 8 36.25 -15.05 -2.39
N ILE A 9 35.42 -14.57 -1.46
CA ILE A 9 34.24 -15.30 -1.01
C ILE A 9 33.11 -15.19 -2.02
N VAL A 10 32.92 -14.02 -2.65
CA VAL A 10 31.97 -13.86 -3.76
C VAL A 10 32.35 -14.76 -4.94
N VAL A 11 33.65 -14.89 -5.24
CA VAL A 11 34.14 -15.86 -6.24
C VAL A 11 33.83 -17.30 -5.83
N LYS A 12 34.00 -17.65 -4.55
CA LYS A 12 33.63 -18.99 -4.05
C LYS A 12 32.13 -19.27 -4.18
N LEU A 13 31.27 -18.31 -3.84
CA LEU A 13 29.82 -18.42 -4.01
C LEU A 13 29.44 -18.67 -5.47
N ARG A 14 30.02 -17.92 -6.40
CA ARG A 14 29.81 -18.15 -7.84
C ARG A 14 30.18 -19.57 -8.25
N LYS A 15 31.36 -20.06 -7.84
CA LYS A 15 31.79 -21.43 -8.13
C LYS A 15 30.83 -22.49 -7.58
N LEU A 16 30.35 -22.33 -6.35
CA LEU A 16 29.38 -23.27 -5.74
C LEU A 16 28.06 -23.27 -6.52
N LEU A 17 27.56 -22.08 -6.86
CA LEU A 17 26.35 -21.97 -7.68
C LEU A 17 26.56 -22.60 -9.06
N ASP A 18 27.66 -22.31 -9.75
CA ASP A 18 27.95 -22.87 -11.07
C ASP A 18 28.12 -24.41 -11.03
N ALA A 19 28.58 -24.95 -9.91
CA ALA A 19 28.66 -26.39 -9.65
C ALA A 19 27.33 -27.03 -9.18
N ASN A 20 26.25 -26.25 -9.03
CA ASN A 20 24.96 -26.68 -8.46
C ASN A 20 25.02 -27.16 -7.00
N GLU A 21 26.04 -26.75 -6.24
CA GLU A 21 26.19 -27.02 -4.81
C GLU A 21 25.35 -26.02 -4.00
N TYR A 22 24.03 -26.14 -4.13
CA TYR A 22 23.05 -25.15 -3.65
C TYR A 22 23.00 -25.06 -2.12
N TYR A 23 23.11 -26.19 -1.44
CA TYR A 23 23.06 -26.22 0.03
C TYR A 23 24.27 -25.50 0.63
N GLU A 24 25.47 -25.80 0.16
CA GLU A 24 26.73 -25.19 0.59
C GLU A 24 26.74 -23.69 0.27
N ALA A 25 26.26 -23.31 -0.92
CA ALA A 25 26.12 -21.91 -1.29
C ALA A 25 25.15 -21.19 -0.34
N HIS A 26 23.99 -21.80 -0.06
CA HIS A 26 22.97 -21.22 0.82
C HIS A 26 23.49 -21.03 2.26
N GLN A 27 24.13 -22.05 2.83
CA GLN A 27 24.74 -21.95 4.17
C GLN A 27 25.85 -20.89 4.21
N LEU A 28 26.61 -20.73 3.12
CA LEU A 28 27.62 -19.69 3.03
C LEU A 28 26.98 -18.29 3.00
N TYR A 29 25.89 -18.07 2.25
CA TYR A 29 25.14 -16.81 2.28
C TYR A 29 24.64 -16.49 3.70
N ARG A 30 24.06 -17.47 4.41
CA ARG A 30 23.59 -17.28 5.80
C ARG A 30 24.74 -16.94 6.76
N THR A 31 25.89 -17.58 6.60
CA THR A 31 27.09 -17.26 7.38
C THR A 31 27.56 -15.82 7.10
N LEU A 32 27.52 -15.39 5.84
CA LEU A 32 27.89 -14.04 5.45
C LEU A 32 26.91 -13.00 5.97
N TYR A 33 25.62 -13.30 6.02
CA TYR A 33 24.61 -12.45 6.64
C TYR A 33 25.03 -12.03 8.05
N PHE A 34 25.23 -12.99 8.97
CA PHE A 34 25.63 -12.66 10.35
C PHE A 34 26.96 -11.88 10.40
N ARG A 35 27.93 -12.24 9.56
CA ARG A 35 29.23 -11.56 9.53
C ARG A 35 29.13 -10.11 9.09
N TYR A 36 28.40 -9.83 8.01
CA TYR A 36 28.25 -8.47 7.49
C TYR A 36 27.33 -7.63 8.38
N SER A 37 26.26 -8.21 8.92
CA SER A 37 25.37 -7.55 9.90
C SER A 37 26.14 -7.14 11.16
N ASN A 38 26.96 -8.04 11.73
CA ASN A 38 27.78 -7.73 12.90
C ASN A 38 28.84 -6.64 12.62
N SER A 39 29.31 -6.55 11.38
CA SER A 39 30.24 -5.49 10.95
C SER A 39 29.55 -4.24 10.42
N LYS A 40 28.21 -4.15 10.51
CA LYS A 40 27.38 -3.04 10.04
C LYS A 40 27.58 -2.67 8.55
N ARG A 41 27.98 -3.64 7.73
CA ARG A 41 28.21 -3.48 6.28
C ARG A 41 26.94 -3.79 5.49
N PHE A 42 25.87 -3.06 5.78
CA PHE A 42 24.53 -3.37 5.24
C PHE A 42 24.41 -3.17 3.74
N GLU A 43 25.06 -2.17 3.15
CA GLU A 43 25.02 -1.93 1.71
C GLU A 43 25.52 -3.12 0.89
N GLU A 44 26.71 -3.61 1.22
CA GLU A 44 27.29 -4.78 0.57
C GLU A 44 26.47 -6.04 0.84
N LEU A 45 25.88 -6.12 2.04
CA LEU A 45 25.05 -7.26 2.43
C LEU A 45 23.73 -7.30 1.64
N GLN A 46 23.06 -6.16 1.50
CA GLN A 46 21.82 -6.03 0.75
C GLN A 46 22.03 -6.44 -0.71
N GLU A 47 23.11 -5.96 -1.34
CA GLU A 47 23.43 -6.34 -2.71
C GLU A 47 23.72 -7.84 -2.83
N LEU A 48 24.55 -8.37 -1.93
CA LEU A 48 24.90 -9.79 -1.90
C LEU A 48 23.67 -10.70 -1.74
N LEU A 49 22.77 -10.36 -0.81
CA LEU A 49 21.58 -11.17 -0.54
C LEU A 49 20.57 -11.09 -1.67
N TYR A 50 20.35 -9.91 -2.25
CA TYR A 50 19.46 -9.77 -3.39
C TYR A 50 19.95 -10.59 -4.58
N GLU A 51 21.21 -10.44 -4.98
CA GLU A 51 21.78 -11.21 -6.08
C GLU A 51 21.74 -12.73 -5.79
N GLY A 52 21.97 -13.11 -4.53
CA GLY A 52 21.84 -14.49 -4.09
C GLY A 52 20.41 -15.01 -4.26
N ALA A 53 19.44 -14.34 -3.66
CA ALA A 53 18.02 -14.68 -3.74
C ALA A 53 17.56 -14.79 -5.20
N ASP A 54 17.90 -13.78 -6.02
CA ASP A 54 17.58 -13.74 -7.44
C ASP A 54 18.08 -15.00 -8.18
N ARG A 55 19.33 -15.40 -7.95
CA ARG A 55 19.94 -16.57 -8.57
C ARG A 55 19.32 -17.89 -8.11
N PHE A 56 19.06 -18.04 -6.80
CA PHE A 56 18.42 -19.24 -6.27
C PHE A 56 17.00 -19.40 -6.83
N LEU A 57 16.21 -18.32 -6.81
CA LEU A 57 14.85 -18.31 -7.35
C LEU A 57 14.84 -18.62 -8.85
N SER A 58 15.75 -18.00 -9.62
CA SER A 58 15.87 -18.22 -11.07
C SER A 58 16.29 -19.65 -11.44
N ARG A 59 16.85 -20.41 -10.49
CA ARG A 59 17.24 -21.82 -10.65
C ARG A 59 16.26 -22.81 -10.01
N GLY A 60 15.07 -22.33 -9.63
CA GLY A 60 14.00 -23.16 -9.04
C GLY A 60 14.26 -23.59 -7.59
N GLN A 61 15.29 -23.04 -6.93
CA GLN A 61 15.60 -23.32 -5.53
C GLN A 61 14.79 -22.37 -4.63
N PHE A 62 13.47 -22.53 -4.64
CA PHE A 62 12.54 -21.56 -4.07
C PHE A 62 12.68 -21.37 -2.56
N ASN A 63 12.90 -22.44 -1.80
CA ASN A 63 13.02 -22.37 -0.34
C ASN A 63 14.24 -21.55 0.08
N SER A 64 15.41 -21.87 -0.50
CA SER A 64 16.65 -21.11 -0.27
C SER A 64 16.56 -19.70 -0.81
N GLY A 65 15.97 -19.50 -1.99
CA GLY A 65 15.75 -18.18 -2.57
C GLY A 65 14.87 -17.28 -1.71
N ALA A 66 13.76 -17.81 -1.19
CA ALA A 66 12.83 -17.08 -0.31
C ALA A 66 13.42 -16.80 1.08
N ASP A 67 14.22 -17.73 1.64
CA ASP A 67 14.98 -17.48 2.87
C ASP A 67 15.96 -16.32 2.68
N LEU A 68 16.76 -16.33 1.61
CA LEU A 68 17.67 -15.22 1.31
C LEU A 68 16.95 -13.90 1.01
N ALA A 69 15.80 -13.96 0.34
CA ALA A 69 14.96 -12.79 0.12
C ALA A 69 14.42 -12.21 1.44
N SER A 70 14.09 -13.07 2.41
CA SER A 70 13.67 -12.63 3.75
C SER A 70 14.84 -12.00 4.51
N LEU A 71 16.03 -12.59 4.45
CA LEU A 71 17.24 -12.00 5.03
C LEU A 71 17.62 -10.67 4.38
N TYR A 72 17.33 -10.50 3.08
CA TYR A 72 17.50 -9.22 2.39
C TYR A 72 16.61 -8.14 2.99
N LEU A 73 15.34 -8.44 3.25
CA LEU A 73 14.41 -7.51 3.92
C LEU A 73 14.87 -7.20 5.36
N ASP A 74 15.35 -8.20 6.10
CA ASP A 74 15.90 -8.00 7.44
C ASP A 74 17.10 -7.05 7.41
N ALA A 75 18.01 -7.23 6.44
CA ALA A 75 19.18 -6.37 6.25
C ALA A 75 18.81 -4.94 5.83
N VAL A 76 17.72 -4.77 5.07
CA VAL A 76 17.15 -3.45 4.75
C VAL A 76 16.60 -2.79 6.01
N ASN A 77 15.84 -3.53 6.81
CA ASN A 77 15.18 -2.97 8.00
C ASN A 77 16.18 -2.61 9.12
N ALA A 78 17.22 -3.42 9.27
CA ALA A 78 18.28 -3.25 10.27
C ALA A 78 19.29 -2.14 9.93
N ASP A 79 19.36 -1.67 8.68
CA ASP A 79 20.29 -0.60 8.31
C ASP A 79 19.82 0.75 8.88
N ALA A 80 20.56 1.25 9.88
CA ALA A 80 20.31 2.55 10.49
C ALA A 80 20.45 3.72 9.50
N ASN A 81 21.22 3.56 8.42
CA ASN A 81 21.40 4.58 7.39
C ASN A 81 20.37 4.44 6.25
N MET A 82 19.44 3.49 6.33
CA MET A 82 18.49 3.22 5.24
C MET A 82 17.67 4.44 4.87
N LYS A 83 17.21 5.21 5.87
CA LYS A 83 16.45 6.46 5.67
C LYS A 83 17.23 7.50 4.86
N LEU A 84 18.54 7.58 5.07
CA LEU A 84 19.42 8.47 4.31
C LEU A 84 19.61 7.96 2.87
N ARG A 85 19.76 6.64 2.68
CA ARG A 85 19.90 6.03 1.34
C ARG A 85 18.63 6.16 0.50
N LEU A 86 17.48 6.17 1.15
CA LEU A 86 16.15 6.30 0.56
C LEU A 86 15.66 7.76 0.51
N SER A 87 16.54 8.75 0.66
CA SER A 87 16.15 10.16 0.59
C SER A 87 15.70 10.60 -0.81
N ASP A 88 16.12 9.87 -1.85
CA ASP A 88 15.68 10.08 -3.24
C ASP A 88 14.53 9.12 -3.57
N ASP A 89 13.44 9.65 -4.12
CA ASP A 89 12.29 8.89 -4.59
C ASP A 89 12.71 7.77 -5.56
N LYS A 90 13.75 7.99 -6.37
CA LYS A 90 14.28 6.97 -7.28
C LYS A 90 14.79 5.74 -6.52
N CYS A 91 15.47 5.93 -5.39
CA CYS A 91 15.95 4.83 -4.56
C CYS A 91 14.78 4.03 -3.94
N CYS A 92 13.73 4.73 -3.49
CA CYS A 92 12.51 4.09 -3.01
C CYS A 92 11.85 3.23 -4.09
N VAL A 93 11.73 3.77 -5.31
CA VAL A 93 11.18 3.02 -6.45
C VAL A 93 12.04 1.79 -6.78
N GLN A 94 13.36 1.93 -6.83
CA GLN A 94 14.29 0.82 -7.10
C GLN A 94 14.18 -0.29 -6.05
N LEU A 95 14.13 0.06 -4.76
CA LEU A 95 13.92 -0.93 -3.70
C LEU A 95 12.58 -1.64 -3.86
N SER A 96 11.50 -0.90 -4.14
CA SER A 96 10.18 -1.51 -4.36
C SER A 96 10.19 -2.50 -5.52
N GLN A 97 10.91 -2.18 -6.60
CA GLN A 97 11.07 -3.05 -7.77
C GLN A 97 11.86 -4.31 -7.44
N ARG A 98 12.97 -4.19 -6.71
CA ARG A 98 13.74 -5.36 -6.24
C ARG A 98 12.88 -6.31 -5.40
N ILE A 99 12.08 -5.78 -4.48
CA ILE A 99 11.16 -6.59 -3.67
C ILE A 99 10.11 -7.28 -4.55
N ALA A 100 9.57 -6.55 -5.55
CA ALA A 100 8.62 -7.06 -6.52
C ALA A 100 9.20 -8.21 -7.37
N ASP A 101 10.42 -8.04 -7.86
CA ASP A 101 11.13 -9.03 -8.68
C ASP A 101 11.33 -10.34 -7.92
N LEU A 102 11.72 -10.26 -6.64
CA LEU A 102 11.82 -11.44 -5.78
C LEU A 102 10.44 -12.08 -5.54
N MET A 103 9.41 -11.30 -5.20
CA MET A 103 8.04 -11.81 -5.00
C MET A 103 7.51 -12.54 -6.24
N HIS A 104 7.72 -11.97 -7.43
CA HIS A 104 7.27 -12.54 -8.70
C HIS A 104 7.94 -13.88 -9.01
N LYS A 105 9.22 -14.05 -8.64
CA LYS A 105 9.97 -15.30 -8.87
C LYS A 105 9.64 -16.40 -7.86
N ILE A 106 9.01 -16.07 -6.73
CA ILE A 106 8.51 -17.08 -5.79
C ILE A 106 7.16 -17.63 -6.33
N PRO A 107 6.94 -18.96 -6.32
CA PRO A 107 5.70 -19.54 -6.85
C PRO A 107 4.44 -18.97 -6.18
N SER A 108 3.44 -18.61 -6.99
CA SER A 108 2.25 -17.86 -6.54
C SER A 108 1.40 -18.55 -5.48
N LYS A 109 1.47 -19.88 -5.39
CA LYS A 109 0.71 -20.69 -4.43
C LYS A 109 1.54 -21.23 -3.27
N SER A 110 2.80 -20.79 -3.12
CA SER A 110 3.67 -21.30 -2.07
C SER A 110 3.55 -20.52 -0.77
N SER A 111 3.77 -21.20 0.36
CA SER A 111 3.74 -20.56 1.69
C SER A 111 4.89 -19.56 1.86
N GLU A 112 6.00 -19.79 1.18
CA GLU A 112 7.17 -18.93 1.12
C GLU A 112 6.82 -17.56 0.55
N ARG A 113 5.93 -17.51 -0.46
CA ARG A 113 5.50 -16.23 -1.05
C ARG A 113 4.68 -15.41 -0.07
N VAL A 114 3.74 -16.05 0.62
CA VAL A 114 2.93 -15.39 1.66
C VAL A 114 3.84 -14.88 2.77
N SER A 115 4.76 -15.71 3.26
CA SER A 115 5.73 -15.32 4.31
C SER A 115 6.60 -14.14 3.87
N PHE A 116 7.12 -14.18 2.63
CA PHE A 116 7.92 -13.08 2.07
C PHE A 116 7.12 -11.78 1.96
N MET A 117 5.88 -11.84 1.45
CA MET A 117 5.00 -10.66 1.35
C MET A 117 4.73 -10.06 2.73
N MET A 118 4.40 -10.89 3.72
CA MET A 118 4.18 -10.43 5.10
C MET A 118 5.44 -9.81 5.70
N SER A 119 6.63 -10.37 5.42
CA SER A 119 7.89 -9.78 5.84
C SER A 119 8.15 -8.42 5.18
N ALA A 120 7.87 -8.28 3.88
CA ALA A 120 8.05 -7.03 3.15
C ALA A 120 7.15 -5.90 3.68
N LEU A 121 5.95 -6.23 4.14
CA LEU A 121 5.03 -5.26 4.74
C LEU A 121 5.41 -4.84 6.16
N LYS A 122 6.35 -5.55 6.81
CA LYS A 122 6.92 -5.16 8.13
C LYS A 122 8.10 -4.21 8.02
N LEU A 123 8.47 -3.77 6.82
CA LEU A 123 9.48 -2.73 6.67
C LEU A 123 9.03 -1.46 7.41
N ARG A 124 9.97 -0.86 8.14
CA ARG A 124 9.74 0.36 8.92
C ARG A 124 9.15 1.50 8.07
N SER A 125 7.93 1.91 8.42
CA SER A 125 7.17 2.93 7.69
C SER A 125 7.77 4.34 7.81
N ASP A 126 8.58 4.60 8.84
CA ASP A 126 9.35 5.85 9.02
C ASP A 126 10.59 5.94 8.11
N VAL A 127 10.96 4.82 7.49
CA VAL A 127 12.12 4.66 6.60
C VAL A 127 11.69 4.50 5.14
N PHE A 128 10.66 3.68 4.89
CA PHE A 128 10.23 3.33 3.54
C PHE A 128 8.72 3.55 3.34
N PRO A 129 8.29 4.16 2.21
CA PRO A 129 6.88 4.33 1.90
C PRO A 129 6.23 2.99 1.51
N LEU A 130 5.69 2.26 2.49
CA LEU A 130 4.96 0.99 2.31
C LEU A 130 3.93 0.98 1.16
N PRO A 131 3.21 2.08 0.84
CA PRO A 131 2.33 2.12 -0.33
C PRO A 131 3.01 1.70 -1.64
N LEU A 132 4.32 1.95 -1.82
CA LEU A 132 5.04 1.50 -3.01
C LEU A 132 5.11 -0.03 -3.11
N ILE A 133 5.28 -0.75 -1.99
CA ILE A 133 5.27 -2.23 -1.99
C ILE A 133 3.87 -2.75 -2.28
N HIS A 134 2.83 -2.17 -1.67
CA HIS A 134 1.45 -2.50 -2.01
C HIS A 134 1.19 -2.33 -3.51
N TYR A 135 1.62 -1.23 -4.11
CA TYR A 135 1.44 -1.01 -5.55
C TYR A 135 2.12 -2.09 -6.40
N GLN A 136 3.37 -2.45 -6.07
CA GLN A 136 4.07 -3.52 -6.79
C GLN A 136 3.37 -4.88 -6.66
N PHE A 137 2.93 -5.24 -5.44
CA PHE A 137 2.20 -6.48 -5.22
C PHE A 137 0.86 -6.49 -5.95
N ALA A 138 0.15 -5.36 -5.94
CA ALA A 138 -1.12 -5.20 -6.64
C ALA A 138 -0.99 -5.48 -8.15
N LEU A 139 0.06 -4.93 -8.79
CA LEU A 139 0.35 -5.15 -10.20
C LEU A 139 0.68 -6.61 -10.52
N ILE A 140 1.51 -7.26 -9.69
CA ILE A 140 1.87 -8.67 -9.91
C ILE A 140 0.63 -9.57 -9.75
N LEU A 141 -0.13 -9.38 -8.68
CA LEU A 141 -1.35 -10.16 -8.40
C LEU A 141 -2.42 -9.94 -9.48
N TRP A 142 -2.53 -8.73 -10.03
CA TRP A 142 -3.40 -8.43 -11.15
C TRP A 142 -3.00 -9.22 -12.41
N ARG A 143 -1.70 -9.23 -12.75
CA ARG A 143 -1.19 -10.03 -13.89
C ARG A 143 -1.47 -11.52 -13.70
N GLU A 144 -1.42 -12.00 -12.46
CA GLU A 144 -1.72 -13.38 -12.07
C GLU A 144 -3.22 -13.69 -11.95
N LYS A 145 -4.09 -12.71 -12.22
CA LYS A 145 -5.57 -12.81 -12.09
C LYS A 145 -6.06 -13.11 -10.67
N ASN A 146 -5.22 -12.86 -9.67
CA ASN A 146 -5.64 -12.86 -8.27
C ASN A 146 -6.24 -11.49 -7.94
N PHE A 147 -7.43 -11.23 -8.47
CA PHE A 147 -8.10 -9.94 -8.33
C PHE A 147 -8.46 -9.56 -6.89
N PRO A 148 -8.94 -10.48 -6.01
CA PRO A 148 -9.22 -10.12 -4.62
C PRO A 148 -8.00 -9.54 -3.90
N GLU A 149 -6.85 -10.22 -3.99
CA GLU A 149 -5.63 -9.73 -3.34
C GLU A 149 -5.02 -8.53 -4.06
N SER A 150 -5.12 -8.47 -5.39
CA SER A 150 -4.72 -7.26 -6.13
C SER A 150 -5.52 -6.04 -5.67
N ARG A 151 -6.84 -6.18 -5.52
CA ARG A 151 -7.74 -5.12 -5.03
C ARG A 151 -7.38 -4.70 -3.60
N TYR A 152 -7.10 -5.67 -2.72
CA TYR A 152 -6.60 -5.39 -1.37
C TYR A 152 -5.36 -4.50 -1.43
N HIS A 153 -4.33 -4.90 -2.19
CA HIS A 153 -3.10 -4.10 -2.27
C HIS A 153 -3.29 -2.74 -2.97
N PHE A 154 -4.13 -2.64 -4.00
CA PHE A 154 -4.46 -1.36 -4.61
C PHE A 154 -5.10 -0.39 -3.61
N LEU A 155 -5.91 -0.88 -2.67
CA LEU A 155 -6.54 -0.05 -1.64
C LEU A 155 -5.54 0.69 -0.75
N HIS A 156 -4.35 0.12 -0.55
CA HIS A 156 -3.25 0.67 0.27
C HIS A 156 -2.13 1.29 -0.58
N SER A 157 -2.31 1.40 -1.90
CA SER A 157 -1.32 1.93 -2.84
C SER A 157 -1.34 3.47 -2.89
N PRO A 158 -0.34 4.12 -3.51
CA PRO A 158 -0.28 5.58 -3.62
C PRO A 158 -1.44 6.13 -4.47
N ASP A 159 -1.81 7.39 -4.25
CA ASP A 159 -2.90 8.05 -4.99
C ASP A 159 -2.63 8.18 -6.50
N THR A 160 -1.38 8.10 -6.91
CA THR A 160 -0.95 8.16 -8.31
C THR A 160 -1.41 6.95 -9.13
N CYS A 161 -1.69 5.79 -8.52
CA CYS A 161 -2.07 4.56 -9.23
C CYS A 161 -3.57 4.42 -9.54
N GLY A 162 -4.36 5.49 -9.38
CA GLY A 162 -5.81 5.43 -9.58
C GLY A 162 -6.25 4.92 -10.96
N GLU A 163 -5.42 5.14 -11.99
CA GLU A 163 -5.67 4.62 -13.34
C GLU A 163 -5.50 3.10 -13.43
N ASP A 164 -4.39 2.56 -12.94
CA ASP A 164 -4.12 1.12 -12.92
C ASP A 164 -5.14 0.36 -12.07
N CYS A 165 -5.52 0.94 -10.93
CA CYS A 165 -6.57 0.39 -10.09
C CYS A 165 -7.91 0.32 -10.81
N ALA A 166 -8.31 1.38 -11.53
CA ALA A 166 -9.54 1.37 -12.31
C ALA A 166 -9.49 0.33 -13.42
N LEU A 167 -8.36 0.19 -14.12
CA LEU A 167 -8.17 -0.84 -15.15
C LEU A 167 -8.26 -2.25 -14.56
N MET A 168 -7.65 -2.50 -13.39
CA MET A 168 -7.78 -3.76 -12.67
C MET A 168 -9.24 -4.04 -12.30
N LEU A 169 -9.98 -3.05 -11.76
CA LEU A 169 -11.39 -3.22 -11.40
C LEU A 169 -12.29 -3.47 -12.63
N ILE A 170 -12.01 -2.81 -13.76
CA ILE A 170 -12.71 -3.06 -15.03
C ILE A 170 -12.50 -4.52 -15.45
N GLU A 171 -11.24 -4.98 -15.47
CA GLU A 171 -10.95 -6.35 -15.86
C GLU A 171 -11.56 -7.36 -14.87
N TYR A 172 -11.50 -7.06 -13.58
CA TYR A 172 -12.09 -7.91 -12.55
C TYR A 172 -13.61 -8.06 -12.76
N HIS A 173 -14.33 -6.96 -13.01
CA HIS A 173 -15.76 -7.01 -13.34
C HIS A 173 -16.04 -7.82 -14.59
N ILE A 174 -15.33 -7.55 -15.69
CA ILE A 174 -15.57 -8.22 -16.98
C ILE A 174 -15.34 -9.73 -16.88
N THR A 175 -14.33 -10.16 -16.12
CA THR A 175 -13.94 -11.56 -16.03
C THR A 175 -14.73 -12.35 -14.99
N SER A 176 -15.18 -11.71 -13.91
CA SER A 176 -15.66 -12.40 -12.71
C SER A 176 -16.99 -11.87 -12.15
N GLY A 177 -17.47 -10.71 -12.61
CA GLY A 177 -18.66 -10.04 -12.08
C GLY A 177 -19.91 -10.23 -12.93
N TYR A 178 -21.09 -10.01 -12.34
CA TYR A 178 -22.33 -9.95 -13.11
C TYR A 178 -22.46 -8.61 -13.84
N PRO A 179 -23.04 -8.56 -15.06
CA PRO A 179 -23.25 -7.30 -15.79
C PRO A 179 -24.02 -6.22 -14.98
N SER A 180 -24.93 -6.64 -14.10
CA SER A 180 -25.72 -5.76 -13.23
C SER A 180 -24.94 -5.17 -12.05
N GLU A 181 -23.70 -5.59 -11.84
CA GLU A 181 -22.87 -5.19 -10.68
C GLU A 181 -21.76 -4.22 -11.04
N VAL A 182 -21.66 -3.78 -12.31
CA VAL A 182 -20.57 -2.93 -12.81
C VAL A 182 -20.29 -1.71 -11.92
N ASP A 183 -21.34 -1.04 -11.43
CA ASP A 183 -21.22 0.12 -10.56
C ASP A 183 -20.87 -0.24 -9.11
N LEU A 184 -21.15 -1.46 -8.65
CA LEU A 184 -20.81 -1.95 -7.32
C LEU A 184 -19.29 -2.14 -7.16
N PHE A 185 -18.58 -2.58 -8.20
CA PHE A 185 -17.13 -2.80 -8.16
C PHE A 185 -16.37 -1.51 -7.81
N ILE A 186 -16.68 -0.42 -8.51
CA ILE A 186 -16.05 0.88 -8.27
C ILE A 186 -16.61 1.56 -7.00
N ALA A 187 -17.90 1.41 -6.71
CA ALA A 187 -18.51 1.97 -5.50
C ALA A 187 -17.89 1.38 -4.24
N GLN A 188 -17.79 0.05 -4.16
CA GLN A 188 -17.20 -0.62 -3.00
C GLN A 188 -15.74 -0.19 -2.80
N PHE A 189 -14.96 -0.09 -3.88
CA PHE A 189 -13.57 0.36 -3.79
C PHE A 189 -13.46 1.81 -3.29
N ILE A 190 -14.20 2.74 -3.89
CA ILE A 190 -14.15 4.16 -3.51
C ILE A 190 -14.61 4.39 -2.08
N LEU A 191 -15.71 3.76 -1.67
CA LEU A 191 -16.23 3.92 -0.31
C LEU A 191 -15.25 3.39 0.74
N GLN A 192 -14.64 2.23 0.50
CA GLN A 192 -13.60 1.69 1.38
C GLN A 192 -12.35 2.58 1.39
N LEU A 193 -11.89 3.02 0.22
CA LEU A 193 -10.71 3.89 0.09
C LEU A 193 -10.89 5.19 0.88
N LEU A 194 -12.07 5.82 0.80
CA LEU A 194 -12.36 7.04 1.54
C LEU A 194 -12.40 6.82 3.06
N CYS A 195 -12.69 5.61 3.54
CA CYS A 195 -12.67 5.27 4.96
C CYS A 195 -11.25 5.17 5.54
N ILE A 196 -10.23 4.86 4.73
CA ILE A 196 -8.83 4.70 5.15
C ILE A 196 -8.13 6.07 5.14
N LYS A 197 -8.80 7.13 5.62
CA LYS A 197 -8.24 8.49 5.54
C LYS A 197 -6.93 8.57 6.33
N LYS A 198 -5.80 8.59 5.60
CA LYS A 198 -4.50 8.96 6.16
C LYS A 198 -4.47 10.47 6.31
N VAL A 199 -4.42 10.93 7.56
CA VAL A 199 -4.29 12.36 7.86
C VAL A 199 -2.90 12.80 7.41
N VAL A 200 -2.84 13.62 6.36
CA VAL A 200 -1.59 14.23 5.92
C VAL A 200 -1.22 15.32 6.93
N LYS A 201 -0.37 15.00 7.92
CA LYS A 201 0.34 16.01 8.71
C LYS A 201 1.40 16.62 7.79
N ASN A 202 1.17 17.86 7.34
CA ASN A 202 2.01 18.66 6.45
C ASN A 202 2.00 18.21 4.98
N ARG A 203 1.20 18.88 4.16
CA ARG A 203 1.54 19.09 2.74
C ARG A 203 1.59 20.59 2.46
N VAL A 204 2.71 20.99 1.86
CA VAL A 204 2.80 22.19 1.01
C VAL A 204 1.75 22.04 -0.10
N PRO A 205 1.07 23.12 -0.53
CA PRO A 205 0.08 23.06 -1.59
C PRO A 205 0.64 22.33 -2.82
N ILE A 206 -0.13 21.39 -3.37
CA ILE A 206 0.21 20.70 -4.62
C ILE A 206 0.20 21.77 -5.71
N GLU A 207 1.37 22.14 -6.22
CA GLU A 207 1.46 22.88 -7.48
C GLU A 207 0.95 21.98 -8.61
N GLU A 208 0.03 22.55 -9.38
CA GLU A 208 -0.55 22.01 -10.60
C GLU A 208 0.53 21.53 -11.58
N CYS A 209 0.58 20.22 -11.87
CA CYS A 209 1.21 19.75 -13.11
C CYS A 209 0.27 20.05 -14.29
N VAL A 210 0.38 21.27 -14.83
CA VAL A 210 -0.25 21.69 -16.08
C VAL A 210 0.65 21.29 -17.27
N GLU A 211 0.05 20.48 -18.14
CA GLU A 211 0.18 20.42 -19.61
C GLU A 211 1.57 20.31 -20.27
N SER A 212 1.76 19.17 -20.95
CA SER A 212 2.42 19.04 -22.25
C SER A 212 1.89 17.72 -22.83
N SER A 213 1.14 17.62 -23.92
CA SER A 213 1.23 18.34 -25.20
C SER A 213 -0.03 18.01 -26.04
N CYS A 214 -0.68 19.03 -26.62
CA CYS A 214 -1.17 19.06 -28.02
C CYS A 214 -1.97 20.35 -28.27
N SER A 215 -1.68 20.97 -29.41
CA SER A 215 -2.04 22.32 -29.89
C SER A 215 -3.56 22.64 -29.97
N PRO A 216 -3.93 23.93 -30.13
CA PRO A 216 -5.23 24.45 -29.73
C PRO A 216 -6.28 24.28 -30.84
N SER A 217 -7.48 23.86 -30.45
CA SER A 217 -8.69 24.22 -31.18
C SER A 217 -9.79 24.62 -30.20
N THR A 218 -10.30 25.81 -30.46
CA THR A 218 -11.33 26.55 -29.73
C THR A 218 -12.61 25.75 -29.59
N SER A 219 -13.01 25.45 -28.36
CA SER A 219 -14.43 25.37 -27.98
C SER A 219 -14.56 25.51 -26.46
N SER A 220 -15.37 26.47 -26.01
CA SER A 220 -15.76 26.66 -24.62
C SER A 220 -16.27 25.34 -24.03
N SER A 221 -15.47 24.72 -23.17
CA SER A 221 -15.93 23.67 -22.29
C SER A 221 -15.81 24.17 -20.86
N ASN A 222 -16.95 24.23 -20.17
CA ASN A 222 -17.01 24.36 -18.72
C ASN A 222 -16.50 23.05 -18.09
N GLY A 223 -15.22 22.74 -18.27
CA GLY A 223 -14.53 21.72 -17.51
C GLY A 223 -14.25 22.27 -16.12
N LEU A 224 -14.87 21.68 -15.09
CA LEU A 224 -14.54 22.02 -13.71
C LEU A 224 -13.06 21.69 -13.47
N LYS A 225 -12.26 22.71 -13.15
CA LYS A 225 -10.98 22.53 -12.47
C LYS A 225 -11.26 21.81 -11.15
N ILE A 226 -10.60 20.68 -10.91
CA ILE A 226 -10.62 20.00 -9.61
C ILE A 226 -9.88 20.91 -8.62
N ILE A 227 -10.60 21.78 -7.93
CA ILE A 227 -10.06 22.70 -6.94
C ILE A 227 -10.19 22.03 -5.56
N GLY A 228 -9.07 21.53 -5.04
CA GLY A 228 -8.86 21.26 -3.61
C GLY A 228 -9.22 19.87 -3.08
N CYS A 229 -8.46 18.83 -3.47
CA CYS A 229 -8.58 17.50 -2.87
C CYS A 229 -8.35 17.53 -1.34
N LYS A 230 -9.36 17.09 -0.57
CA LYS A 230 -9.31 17.08 0.92
C LYS A 230 -8.37 16.03 1.53
N SER A 231 -7.98 15.01 0.78
CA SER A 231 -7.07 13.94 1.19
C SER A 231 -6.44 13.26 -0.03
N VAL A 232 -5.37 12.49 0.18
CA VAL A 232 -4.77 11.65 -0.87
C VAL A 232 -5.76 10.57 -1.33
N GLN A 233 -6.55 10.01 -0.41
CA GLN A 233 -7.63 9.07 -0.74
C GLN A 233 -8.70 9.73 -1.61
N HIS A 234 -9.01 11.00 -1.38
CA HIS A 234 -9.95 11.74 -2.22
C HIS A 234 -9.42 11.94 -3.64
N ALA A 235 -8.14 12.30 -3.79
CA ALA A 235 -7.51 12.44 -5.10
C ALA A 235 -7.48 11.11 -5.86
N TYR A 236 -7.12 10.02 -5.19
CA TYR A 236 -7.19 8.66 -5.73
C TYR A 236 -8.62 8.34 -6.19
N ALA A 237 -9.62 8.46 -5.32
CA ALA A 237 -11.00 8.13 -5.65
C ALA A 237 -11.52 8.87 -6.89
N ASN A 238 -11.17 10.15 -7.06
CA ASN A 238 -11.49 10.92 -8.27
C ASN A 238 -10.84 10.33 -9.53
N LYS A 239 -9.53 10.07 -9.49
CA LYS A 239 -8.78 9.48 -10.63
C LYS A 239 -9.33 8.10 -11.00
N ALA A 240 -9.62 7.27 -10.00
CA ALA A 240 -10.18 5.93 -10.20
C ALA A 240 -11.59 5.99 -10.81
N LEU A 241 -12.49 6.82 -10.27
CA LEU A 241 -13.86 6.96 -10.80
C LEU A 241 -13.84 7.45 -12.26
N GLN A 242 -13.03 8.47 -12.54
CA GLN A 242 -12.91 9.04 -13.88
C GLN A 242 -12.40 8.00 -14.88
N CYS A 243 -11.30 7.31 -14.56
CA CYS A 243 -10.75 6.25 -15.41
C CYS A 243 -11.75 5.10 -15.60
N PHE A 244 -12.41 4.66 -14.53
CA PHE A 244 -13.39 3.57 -14.58
C PHE A 244 -14.57 3.90 -15.51
N THR A 245 -15.21 5.06 -15.30
CA THR A 245 -16.40 5.46 -16.07
C THR A 245 -16.10 5.72 -17.55
N THR A 246 -14.90 6.22 -17.86
CA THR A 246 -14.47 6.48 -19.24
C THR A 246 -14.05 5.23 -19.99
N LYS A 247 -13.39 4.27 -19.33
CA LYS A 247 -12.81 3.10 -19.99
C LYS A 247 -13.66 1.84 -19.90
N HIS A 248 -14.58 1.75 -18.94
CA HIS A 248 -15.41 0.56 -18.80
C HIS A 248 -16.34 0.39 -20.03
N PRO A 249 -16.36 -0.77 -20.71
CA PRO A 249 -17.07 -0.96 -21.98
C PRO A 249 -18.59 -0.78 -21.90
N GLN A 250 -19.19 -1.02 -20.74
CA GLN A 250 -20.64 -0.83 -20.51
C GLN A 250 -21.02 0.62 -20.12
N ILE A 251 -20.06 1.52 -19.91
CA ILE A 251 -20.31 2.90 -19.44
C ILE A 251 -19.83 3.93 -20.46
N GLN A 252 -18.52 3.93 -20.78
CA GLN A 252 -17.84 4.80 -21.75
C GLN A 252 -18.30 6.28 -21.73
N LYS A 253 -18.39 6.86 -20.52
CA LYS A 253 -18.87 8.23 -20.35
C LYS A 253 -17.98 8.99 -19.37
N LYS A 254 -17.55 10.19 -19.75
CA LYS A 254 -16.64 11.03 -18.96
C LYS A 254 -17.32 11.74 -17.79
N ASN A 255 -18.55 12.21 -18.01
CA ASN A 255 -19.26 13.08 -17.05
C ASN A 255 -20.68 12.56 -16.81
N PRO A 256 -21.27 12.84 -15.64
CA PRO A 256 -22.69 12.59 -15.39
C PRO A 256 -23.60 13.43 -16.32
N PRO A 257 -24.90 13.11 -16.43
CA PRO A 257 -25.59 12.04 -15.71
C PRO A 257 -25.30 10.66 -16.31
N PHE A 258 -24.86 9.72 -15.48
CA PHE A 258 -24.75 8.32 -15.82
C PHE A 258 -26.14 7.66 -15.78
N LEU A 259 -26.35 6.62 -16.59
CA LEU A 259 -27.57 5.81 -16.51
C LEU A 259 -27.66 5.03 -15.21
N LEU A 260 -26.51 4.67 -14.64
CA LEU A 260 -26.38 3.96 -13.36
C LEU A 260 -26.41 4.97 -12.21
N PRO A 261 -27.47 5.00 -11.39
CA PRO A 261 -27.61 6.02 -10.34
C PRO A 261 -26.50 5.98 -9.30
N LEU A 262 -25.93 4.81 -9.01
CA LEU A 262 -24.85 4.68 -8.04
C LEU A 262 -23.59 5.44 -8.49
N LEU A 263 -23.30 5.47 -9.79
CA LEU A 263 -22.17 6.26 -10.32
C LEU A 263 -22.42 7.77 -10.17
N ASN A 264 -23.67 8.23 -10.33
CA ASN A 264 -24.03 9.61 -10.04
C ASN A 264 -23.85 9.93 -8.55
N PHE A 265 -24.26 9.01 -7.67
CA PHE A 265 -24.04 9.14 -6.24
C PHE A 265 -22.55 9.29 -5.91
N LEU A 266 -21.69 8.41 -6.42
CA LEU A 266 -20.24 8.49 -6.17
C LEU A 266 -19.65 9.82 -6.66
N TRP A 267 -20.05 10.27 -7.86
CA TRP A 267 -19.62 11.56 -8.39
C TRP A 267 -20.01 12.71 -7.46
N PHE A 268 -21.28 12.76 -7.04
CA PHE A 268 -21.75 13.82 -6.15
C PHE A 268 -21.19 13.70 -4.73
N LEU A 269 -20.89 12.49 -4.25
CA LEU A 269 -20.21 12.26 -2.98
C LEU A 269 -18.83 12.91 -2.98
N LEU A 270 -18.03 12.70 -4.04
CA LEU A 270 -16.70 13.31 -4.17
C LEU A 270 -16.79 14.84 -4.24
N LEU A 271 -17.75 15.39 -5.00
CA LEU A 271 -18.01 16.83 -5.00
C LEU A 271 -18.47 17.36 -3.63
N ALA A 272 -19.28 16.60 -2.90
CA ALA A 272 -19.71 16.97 -1.56
C ALA A 272 -18.51 17.03 -0.60
N ILE A 273 -17.57 16.08 -0.70
CA ILE A 273 -16.32 16.07 0.07
C ILE A 273 -15.50 17.34 -0.20
N ASP A 274 -15.33 17.74 -1.46
CA ASP A 274 -14.64 19.00 -1.80
C ASP A 274 -15.32 20.22 -1.18
N SER A 275 -16.65 20.25 -1.23
CA SER A 275 -17.43 21.35 -0.65
C SER A 275 -17.38 21.41 0.88
N GLY A 276 -17.15 20.28 1.56
CA GLY A 276 -17.23 20.14 3.01
C GLY A 276 -18.63 20.37 3.62
N LYS A 277 -19.68 20.53 2.80
CA LYS A 277 -21.04 20.82 3.27
C LYS A 277 -21.75 19.54 3.71
N SER A 278 -21.84 19.35 5.02
CA SER A 278 -22.48 18.16 5.62
C SER A 278 -23.97 18.00 5.26
N SER A 279 -24.69 19.11 5.02
CA SER A 279 -26.08 19.09 4.56
C SER A 279 -26.22 18.47 3.17
N THR A 280 -25.31 18.80 2.24
CA THR A 280 -25.27 18.22 0.90
C THR A 280 -25.02 16.71 0.97
N PHE A 281 -24.07 16.27 1.80
CA PHE A 281 -23.81 14.85 2.02
C PHE A 281 -25.04 14.10 2.54
N LYS A 282 -25.73 14.62 3.56
CA LYS A 282 -26.95 14.00 4.12
C LYS A 282 -28.05 13.86 3.08
N VAL A 283 -28.34 14.94 2.35
CA VAL A 283 -29.36 14.94 1.28
C VAL A 283 -29.02 13.92 0.19
N LEU A 284 -27.74 13.78 -0.18
CA LEU A 284 -27.30 12.77 -1.15
C LEU A 284 -27.53 11.34 -0.64
N CYS A 285 -27.18 11.05 0.61
CA CYS A 285 -27.42 9.74 1.21
C CYS A 285 -28.91 9.40 1.27
N ASP A 286 -29.76 10.35 1.63
CA ASP A 286 -31.21 10.16 1.69
C ASP A 286 -31.79 9.92 0.29
N LEU A 287 -31.42 10.75 -0.68
CA LEU A 287 -31.91 10.69 -2.06
C LEU A 287 -31.55 9.36 -2.75
N TYR A 288 -30.33 8.87 -2.53
CA TYR A 288 -29.83 7.62 -3.14
C TYR A 288 -30.03 6.39 -2.26
N SER A 289 -30.72 6.51 -1.11
CA SER A 289 -30.94 5.41 -0.16
C SER A 289 -31.42 4.09 -0.80
N PRO A 290 -32.36 4.07 -1.76
CA PRO A 290 -32.80 2.83 -2.39
C PRO A 290 -31.68 2.09 -3.13
N ILE A 291 -30.74 2.83 -3.73
CA ILE A 291 -29.63 2.29 -4.52
C ILE A 291 -28.49 1.87 -3.59
N LEU A 292 -28.26 2.63 -2.51
CA LEU A 292 -27.26 2.32 -1.49
C LEU A 292 -27.56 1.02 -0.74
N LYS A 293 -28.84 0.65 -0.61
CA LYS A 293 -29.27 -0.61 0.01
C LYS A 293 -28.92 -1.87 -0.81
N ARG A 294 -28.40 -1.74 -2.04
CA ARG A 294 -27.89 -2.87 -2.83
C ARG A 294 -26.71 -3.57 -2.15
N ASP A 295 -25.93 -2.84 -1.35
CA ASP A 295 -24.88 -3.39 -0.50
C ASP A 295 -25.05 -2.86 0.93
N PRO A 296 -25.42 -3.72 1.91
CA PRO A 296 -25.62 -3.29 3.29
C PRO A 296 -24.40 -2.59 3.93
N SER A 297 -23.18 -2.93 3.50
CA SER A 297 -21.93 -2.38 4.04
C SER A 297 -21.74 -0.89 3.72
N TYR A 298 -22.43 -0.36 2.70
CA TYR A 298 -22.30 1.04 2.31
C TYR A 298 -22.74 2.00 3.42
N ASN A 299 -23.70 1.61 4.25
CA ASN A 299 -24.15 2.46 5.36
C ASN A 299 -23.03 2.66 6.40
N ASP A 300 -22.24 1.63 6.67
CA ASP A 300 -21.12 1.71 7.60
C ASP A 300 -19.99 2.57 7.02
N TYR A 301 -19.67 2.38 5.73
CA TYR A 301 -18.69 3.22 5.04
C TYR A 301 -19.12 4.69 4.99
N LEU A 302 -20.38 4.96 4.65
CA LEU A 302 -20.90 6.32 4.59
C LEU A 302 -20.97 6.99 5.96
N SER A 303 -21.28 6.24 7.02
CA SER A 303 -21.20 6.74 8.39
C SER A 303 -19.77 7.19 8.71
N LYS A 304 -18.78 6.35 8.37
CA LYS A 304 -17.36 6.67 8.56
C LYS A 304 -16.89 7.85 7.73
N ILE A 305 -17.30 7.93 6.46
CA ILE A 305 -17.02 9.07 5.58
C ILE A 305 -17.63 10.36 6.15
N GLY A 306 -18.86 10.27 6.69
CA GLY A 306 -19.56 11.33 7.42
C GLY A 306 -18.73 11.89 8.57
N GLU A 307 -18.16 11.02 9.39
CA GLU A 307 -17.25 11.40 10.48
C GLU A 307 -15.98 12.06 9.93
N LEU A 308 -15.32 11.41 8.97
CA LEU A 308 -13.98 11.79 8.51
C LEU A 308 -13.92 13.08 7.69
N TYR A 309 -14.93 13.36 6.88
CA TYR A 309 -14.92 14.50 5.95
C TYR A 309 -15.89 15.62 6.33
N PHE A 310 -16.89 15.32 7.16
CA PHE A 310 -17.96 16.26 7.50
C PHE A 310 -18.12 16.50 9.01
N GLY A 311 -17.31 15.84 9.85
CA GLY A 311 -17.35 16.00 11.30
C GLY A 311 -18.67 15.57 11.94
N LEU A 312 -19.43 14.69 11.27
CA LEU A 312 -20.68 14.19 11.80
C LEU A 312 -20.40 13.27 12.99
N GLN A 313 -21.12 13.45 14.09
CA GLN A 313 -21.03 12.53 15.21
C GLN A 313 -21.74 11.22 14.86
N SER A 314 -21.02 10.11 15.01
CA SER A 314 -21.58 8.77 14.88
C SER A 314 -22.66 8.56 15.94
N THR A 315 -23.91 8.34 15.53
CA THR A 315 -24.95 7.84 16.43
C THR A 315 -24.69 6.38 16.85
N ALA A 316 -23.65 5.74 16.31
CA ALA A 316 -23.33 4.32 16.48
C ALA A 316 -22.24 4.03 17.53
N ARG A 317 -21.84 5.00 18.36
CA ARG A 317 -20.76 4.84 19.36
C ARG A 317 -21.01 3.71 20.39
N ASN A 318 -22.22 3.15 20.45
CA ASN A 318 -22.63 2.06 21.37
C ASN A 318 -23.15 0.79 20.69
N ARG A 319 -23.02 0.60 19.37
CA ARG A 319 -23.23 -0.74 18.79
C ARG A 319 -21.87 -1.42 18.62
N PRO A 320 -21.61 -2.57 19.28
CA PRO A 320 -20.51 -3.41 18.82
C PRO A 320 -20.76 -3.67 17.33
N MET A 321 -19.76 -3.39 16.49
CA MET A 321 -19.81 -3.59 15.04
C MET A 321 -20.26 -5.02 14.76
N GLY A 322 -21.57 -5.19 14.59
CA GLY A 322 -22.24 -6.48 14.69
C GLY A 322 -22.12 -7.23 13.39
N GLY A 323 -21.04 -8.02 13.26
CA GLY A 323 -20.91 -9.00 12.19
C GLY A 323 -19.46 -9.31 11.84
N PHE A 324 -19.30 -10.37 11.05
CA PHE A 324 -18.01 -10.84 10.52
C PHE A 324 -17.22 -9.72 9.79
N LEU A 325 -17.93 -8.76 9.17
CA LEU A 325 -17.33 -7.60 8.49
C LEU A 325 -16.88 -6.49 9.45
N GLY A 326 -17.46 -6.42 10.66
CA GLY A 326 -17.03 -5.50 11.71
C GLY A 326 -15.64 -5.84 12.22
N ASN A 327 -15.37 -7.12 12.44
CA ASN A 327 -14.03 -7.63 12.80
C ASN A 327 -13.04 -7.53 11.64
N LEU A 328 -13.51 -7.66 10.39
CA LEU A 328 -12.67 -7.46 9.21
C LEU A 328 -12.31 -5.98 9.03
N LEU A 329 -13.27 -5.06 9.13
CA LEU A 329 -13.00 -3.62 9.13
C LEU A 329 -12.08 -3.24 10.29
N GLN A 330 -12.32 -3.76 11.49
CA GLN A 330 -11.44 -3.57 12.65
C GLN A 330 -10.02 -4.10 12.36
N SER A 331 -9.85 -5.30 11.79
CA SER A 331 -8.52 -5.82 11.44
C SER A 331 -7.85 -5.05 10.30
N PHE A 332 -8.64 -4.51 9.35
CA PHE A 332 -8.19 -3.58 8.32
C PHE A 332 -7.68 -2.24 8.91
N PHE A 333 -8.14 -1.86 10.11
CA PHE A 333 -7.78 -0.60 10.77
C PHE A 333 -6.77 -0.75 11.93
N GLU A 334 -6.71 -1.92 12.59
CA GLU A 334 -5.80 -2.19 13.72
C GLU A 334 -4.33 -2.25 13.29
N ASP A 335 -4.04 -2.81 12.11
CA ASP A 335 -2.67 -2.87 11.55
C ASP A 335 -2.02 -1.48 11.31
N GLU A 336 -2.80 -0.38 11.30
CA GLU A 336 -2.28 0.99 11.13
C GLU A 336 -2.18 1.81 12.42
N ASN A 337 -2.82 1.40 13.52
CA ASN A 337 -2.84 2.19 14.77
C ASN A 337 -1.66 1.90 15.72
N ASP A 338 -1.01 0.72 15.63
CA ASP A 338 0.12 0.33 16.49
C ASP A 338 1.44 1.08 16.18
N ASN A 339 1.48 1.94 15.16
CA ASN A 339 2.66 2.71 14.78
C ASN A 339 2.80 4.07 15.50
N ASN A 340 1.98 4.36 16.52
CA ASN A 340 1.90 5.69 17.17
C ASN A 340 2.22 5.71 18.68
N GLU A 341 2.85 4.68 19.24
CA GLU A 341 3.36 4.76 20.61
C GLU A 341 4.88 5.03 20.61
N GLU A 342 5.25 6.30 20.54
CA GLU A 342 6.59 6.75 20.96
C GLU A 342 6.70 6.53 22.48
N GLU A 343 7.56 5.60 22.88
CA GLU A 343 8.04 5.46 24.26
C GLU A 343 8.72 6.77 24.69
N THR A 344 8.01 7.59 25.47
CA THR A 344 8.63 8.67 26.23
C THR A 344 9.42 8.08 27.41
N LEU A 345 10.69 7.74 27.17
CA LEU A 345 11.67 7.52 28.22
C LEU A 345 12.00 8.85 28.90
N SER A 346 11.31 9.13 30.01
CA SER A 346 11.65 10.22 30.92
C SER A 346 13.00 9.94 31.59
N ALA A 347 14.00 10.72 31.23
CA ALA A 347 15.28 10.82 31.93
C ALA A 347 15.07 11.37 33.36
N GLY A 348 15.26 10.51 34.37
CA GLY A 348 15.39 10.89 35.77
C GLY A 348 16.86 10.94 36.18
N THR A 349 17.36 12.14 36.40
CA THR A 349 18.72 12.48 36.84
C THR A 349 19.09 11.87 38.19
N ALA A 350 20.34 11.40 38.30
CA ALA A 350 20.95 10.87 39.51
C ALA A 350 21.40 11.95 40.52
N ALA A 351 21.24 11.68 41.81
CA ALA A 351 22.01 12.10 43.02
C ALA A 351 21.06 11.99 44.24
N ASN A 352 21.37 11.51 45.44
CA ASN A 352 22.62 11.26 46.16
C ASN A 352 22.32 10.35 47.39
N ARG A 353 23.40 9.86 48.02
CA ARG A 353 23.52 8.96 49.20
C ARG A 353 22.79 9.38 50.49
N GLN A 354 22.39 8.37 51.28
CA GLN A 354 22.62 8.15 52.74
C GLN A 354 21.80 6.89 53.15
N VAL A 355 22.41 5.72 53.41
CA VAL A 355 22.87 5.20 54.73
C VAL A 355 21.99 5.66 55.91
N ASP A 356 21.21 4.72 56.46
CA ASP A 356 20.98 4.41 57.89
C ASP A 356 20.02 3.19 57.91
N GLU A 357 20.44 2.01 58.35
CA GLU A 357 20.41 1.46 59.71
C GLU A 357 19.00 1.05 60.22
N GLU A 358 18.94 -0.21 60.68
CA GLU A 358 18.05 -0.78 61.71
C GLU A 358 16.65 -1.37 61.39
N LEU A 359 16.54 -2.66 61.79
CA LEU A 359 15.47 -3.35 62.54
C LEU A 359 14.13 -3.62 61.84
N ASP A 360 13.94 -4.82 61.28
CA ASP A 360 13.49 -6.07 61.95
C ASP A 360 13.25 -7.17 60.90
#